data_AF-W2CN74-F1
#
_entry.id   AF-W2CN74-F1
#
_cell.length_a   1.000
_cell.length_b   1.000
_cell.length_c   1.000
_cell.angle_alpha   90.00
_cell.angle_beta   90.00
_cell.angle_gamma   90.00
#
_symmetry.space_group_name_H-M   'P 1'
#
loop_
_entity.id
_entity.type
_entity.pdbx_description
1 polymer ?
#
loop_
_entity_poly.entity_id
_entity_poly.type
_entity_poly.pdbx_seq_one_letter_code
_entity_poly.pdbx_strand_id
1 'polypeptide(L)'
;MAEQNPEAYKPDVAATLNNLGSLLYATNDLKQTQDYYEEALEIRRELAKQNPKAYNSYVAMTLNNLVILYLELKKKGDAEKAYQGAHDIYQKLAGRHPGAYEIDYAGQLAKR
;
A
#
# COMPACT_ATOMS: atom_id res chain seq x y z
N MET A 1 21.52 -1.21 30.74
CA MET A 1 20.99 -0.26 29.74
C MET A 1 19.98 -1.01 28.92
N ALA A 2 18.74 -0.53 28.79
CA ALA A 2 17.76 -1.17 27.92
C ALA A 2 18.25 -1.03 26.47
N GLU A 3 18.48 -2.15 25.79
CA GLU A 3 18.78 -2.15 24.37
C GLU A 3 17.59 -1.50 23.64
N GLN A 4 17.86 -0.45 22.86
CA GLN A 4 16.86 0.04 21.93
C GLN A 4 16.54 -1.10 20.96
N ASN A 5 15.26 -1.38 20.74
CA ASN A 5 14.81 -2.35 19.75
C ASN A 5 14.18 -1.57 18.58
N PRO A 6 14.96 -1.17 17.56
CA PRO A 6 14.46 -0.39 16.43
C PRO A 6 13.31 -1.09 15.70
N GLU A 7 13.31 -2.43 15.68
CA GLU A 7 12.26 -3.23 15.05
C GLU A 7 10.90 -3.05 15.73
N ALA A 8 10.87 -2.80 17.04
CA ALA A 8 9.63 -2.58 17.78
C ALA A 8 8.90 -1.30 17.37
N TYR A 9 9.62 -0.31 16.84
CA TYR A 9 9.07 1.00 16.44
C TYR A 9 8.72 1.08 14.96
N LYS A 10 9.08 0.07 14.14
CA LYS A 10 8.72 0.01 12.71
C LYS A 10 7.23 0.25 12.43
N PRO A 11 6.27 -0.32 13.21
CA PRO A 11 4.85 -0.05 13.00
C PRO A 11 4.49 1.45 13.15
N ASP A 12 5.05 2.11 14.16
CA ASP A 12 4.79 3.53 14.44
C ASP A 12 5.44 4.44 13.40
N VAL A 13 6.64 4.09 12.94
CA VAL A 13 7.31 4.79 11.82
C VAL A 13 6.45 4.70 10.56
N ALA A 14 5.99 3.51 10.17
CA ALA A 14 5.14 3.35 8.99
C ALA A 14 3.80 4.09 9.11
N ALA A 15 3.20 4.13 10.30
CA ALA A 15 2.00 4.93 10.56
C ALA A 15 2.26 6.43 10.38
N THR A 16 3.38 6.93 10.91
CA THR A 16 3.79 8.33 10.81
C THR A 16 4.03 8.74 9.36
N LEU A 17 4.79 7.94 8.60
CA LEU A 17 5.07 8.19 7.18
C LEU A 17 3.78 8.23 6.35
N ASN A 18 2.86 7.29 6.58
CA ASN A 18 1.55 7.30 5.91
C ASN A 18 0.74 8.57 6.21
N ASN A 19 0.78 9.05 7.46
CA ASN A 19 0.07 10.26 7.85
C ASN A 19 0.73 11.51 7.25
N LEU A 20 2.06 11.56 7.18
CA LEU A 20 2.80 12.61 6.48
C LEU A 20 2.46 12.65 4.99
N GLY A 21 2.41 11.49 4.33
CA GLY A 21 1.95 11.40 2.94
C GLY A 21 0.53 11.95 2.77
N SER A 22 -0.38 11.62 3.69
CA SER A 22 -1.77 12.14 3.66
C SER A 22 -1.83 13.67 3.83
N LEU A 23 -1.00 14.21 4.73
CA LEU A 23 -0.90 15.66 4.94
C LEU A 23 -0.35 16.37 3.70
N LEU A 24 0.70 15.84 3.09
CA LEU A 24 1.35 16.42 1.91
C LEU A 24 0.47 16.33 0.66
N TYR A 25 -0.35 15.27 0.57
CA TYR A 25 -1.37 15.16 -0.45
C TYR A 25 -2.36 16.33 -0.35
N ALA A 26 -2.82 16.64 0.86
CA ALA A 26 -3.73 17.77 1.11
C ALA A 26 -3.10 19.14 0.78
N THR A 27 -1.77 19.25 0.83
CA THR A 27 -1.03 20.46 0.42
C THR A 27 -0.53 20.42 -1.03
N ASN A 28 -0.93 19.42 -1.82
CA ASN A 28 -0.57 19.22 -3.22
C ASN A 28 0.94 19.00 -3.49
N ASP A 29 1.72 18.56 -2.50
CA ASP A 29 3.10 18.10 -2.71
C ASP A 29 3.11 16.61 -3.07
N LEU A 30 2.73 16.33 -4.31
CA LEU A 30 2.52 14.97 -4.79
C LEU A 30 3.81 14.14 -4.86
N LYS A 31 4.97 14.77 -4.99
CA LYS A 31 6.26 14.07 -5.04
C LYS A 31 6.60 13.51 -3.67
N GLN A 32 6.61 14.36 -2.63
CA GLN A 32 6.88 13.89 -1.27
C GLN A 32 5.78 12.94 -0.77
N THR A 33 4.52 13.17 -1.19
CA THR A 33 3.43 12.22 -0.92
C THR A 33 3.78 10.82 -1.42
N GLN A 34 4.31 10.70 -2.64
CA GLN A 34 4.71 9.40 -3.21
C GLN A 34 5.81 8.76 -2.38
N ASP A 35 6.89 9.52 -2.11
CA ASP A 35 8.06 9.05 -1.38
C ASP A 35 7.64 8.46 0.00
N TYR A 36 6.80 9.18 0.75
CA TYR A 36 6.35 8.73 2.09
C TYR A 36 5.39 7.55 2.07
N TYR A 37 4.47 7.48 1.10
CA TYR A 37 3.60 6.31 0.99
C TYR A 37 4.37 5.06 0.56
N GLU A 38 5.35 5.19 -0.32
CA GLU A 38 6.18 4.05 -0.77
C GLU A 38 7.05 3.53 0.38
N GLU A 39 7.67 4.40 1.17
CA GLU A 39 8.44 4.01 2.36
C GLU A 39 7.55 3.34 3.42
N ALA A 40 6.36 3.90 3.70
CA ALA A 40 5.39 3.28 4.60
C ALA A 40 4.94 1.89 4.11
N LEU A 41 4.76 1.74 2.79
CA LEU A 41 4.39 0.47 2.17
C LEU A 41 5.49 -0.58 2.30
N GLU A 42 6.75 -0.20 2.10
CA GLU A 42 7.90 -1.09 2.26
C GLU A 42 7.96 -1.66 3.68
N ILE A 43 7.91 -0.80 4.70
CA ILE A 43 7.94 -1.22 6.10
C ILE A 43 6.73 -2.13 6.41
N ARG A 44 5.52 -1.76 5.97
CA ARG A 44 4.32 -2.58 6.19
C ARG A 44 4.40 -3.93 5.50
N ARG A 45 5.05 -4.03 4.32
CA ARG A 45 5.31 -5.31 3.64
C ARG A 45 6.30 -6.17 4.41
N GLU A 46 7.35 -5.59 4.97
CA GLU A 46 8.28 -6.34 5.85
C GLU A 46 7.55 -6.89 7.08
N LEU A 47 6.78 -6.05 7.77
CA LEU A 47 5.98 -6.44 8.93
C LEU A 47 4.95 -7.52 8.57
N ALA A 48 4.31 -7.41 7.40
CA ALA A 48 3.36 -8.40 6.90
C ALA A 48 4.01 -9.75 6.57
N LYS A 49 5.28 -9.80 6.14
CA LYS A 49 5.99 -11.08 6.00
C LYS A 49 6.16 -11.78 7.35
N GLN A 50 6.36 -11.03 8.43
CA GLN A 50 6.54 -11.58 9.79
C GLN A 50 5.21 -11.93 10.47
N ASN A 51 4.20 -11.08 10.32
CA ASN A 51 2.86 -11.30 10.88
C ASN A 51 1.76 -10.81 9.91
N PRO A 52 1.41 -11.64 8.91
CA PRO A 52 0.43 -11.25 7.89
C PRO A 52 -0.93 -10.87 8.48
N LYS A 53 -1.36 -11.57 9.54
CA LYS A 53 -2.66 -11.35 10.19
C LYS A 53 -2.74 -9.95 10.83
N ALA A 54 -1.63 -9.45 11.38
CA ALA A 54 -1.58 -8.14 11.99
C ALA A 54 -1.43 -7.01 10.95
N TYR A 55 -0.69 -7.23 9.87
CA TYR A 55 -0.20 -6.13 9.03
C TYR A 55 -0.73 -6.05 7.59
N ASN A 56 -1.35 -7.11 7.07
CA ASN A 56 -1.88 -7.08 5.70
C ASN A 56 -2.92 -5.95 5.47
N SER A 57 -3.77 -5.67 6.46
CA SER A 57 -4.75 -4.59 6.35
C SER A 57 -4.09 -3.22 6.14
N TYR A 58 -2.94 -2.97 6.79
CA TYR A 58 -2.19 -1.73 6.62
C TYR A 58 -1.49 -1.66 5.25
N VAL A 59 -0.99 -2.78 4.73
CA VAL A 59 -0.45 -2.85 3.35
C VAL A 59 -1.54 -2.44 2.34
N ALA A 60 -2.73 -3.02 2.46
CA ALA A 60 -3.85 -2.71 1.57
C ALA A 60 -4.31 -1.24 1.69
N MET A 61 -4.30 -0.70 2.91
CA MET A 61 -4.61 0.72 3.15
C MET A 61 -3.60 1.64 2.45
N THR A 62 -2.28 1.41 2.59
CA THR A 62 -1.29 2.24 1.89
C THR A 62 -1.44 2.14 0.37
N LEU A 63 -1.70 0.94 -0.15
CA LEU A 63 -1.91 0.73 -1.58
C LEU A 63 -3.12 1.53 -2.08
N ASN A 64 -4.23 1.56 -1.35
CA ASN A 64 -5.38 2.41 -1.70
C ASN A 64 -5.03 3.90 -1.73
N ASN A 65 -4.20 4.39 -0.80
CA ASN A 65 -3.73 5.77 -0.83
C ASN A 65 -2.87 6.06 -2.07
N LEU A 66 -2.02 5.10 -2.47
CA LEU A 66 -1.24 5.17 -3.69
C LEU A 66 -2.11 5.14 -4.96
N VAL A 67 -3.24 4.43 -4.97
CA VAL A 67 -4.20 4.48 -6.10
C VAL A 67 -4.63 5.92 -6.35
N ILE A 68 -5.07 6.62 -5.31
CA ILE A 68 -5.54 8.01 -5.40
C ILE A 68 -4.42 8.90 -5.94
N LEU A 69 -3.22 8.81 -5.34
CA LEU A 69 -2.07 9.58 -5.79
C LEU A 69 -1.69 9.31 -7.25
N TYR A 70 -1.63 8.04 -7.66
CA TYR A 70 -1.26 7.68 -9.02
C TYR A 70 -2.30 8.12 -10.05
N LEU A 71 -3.59 8.18 -9.69
CA LEU A 71 -4.62 8.77 -10.55
C LEU A 71 -4.40 10.28 -10.76
N GLU A 72 -4.10 11.03 -9.70
CA GLU A 72 -3.75 12.46 -9.79
C GLU A 72 -2.50 12.69 -10.65
N LEU A 73 -1.48 11.82 -10.50
CA LEU A 73 -0.27 11.84 -11.32
C LEU A 73 -0.48 11.30 -12.75
N LYS A 74 -1.70 10.92 -13.12
CA LYS A 74 -2.05 10.30 -14.42
C LYS A 74 -1.29 9.00 -14.73
N LYS A 75 -0.74 8.34 -13.72
CA LYS A 75 -0.04 7.04 -13.79
C LYS A 75 -1.02 5.87 -13.69
N LYS A 76 -1.90 5.72 -14.69
CA LYS A 76 -3.01 4.75 -14.63
C LYS A 76 -2.57 3.29 -14.39
N GLY A 77 -1.45 2.87 -14.99
CA GLY A 77 -0.95 1.50 -14.82
C GLY A 77 -0.46 1.21 -13.40
N ASP A 78 0.12 2.20 -12.72
CA ASP A 78 0.57 2.05 -11.34
C ASP A 78 -0.61 2.09 -10.37
N ALA A 79 -1.58 2.96 -10.62
CA ALA A 79 -2.85 2.99 -9.88
C ALA A 79 -3.57 1.63 -9.93
N GLU A 80 -3.60 1.00 -11.10
CA GLU A 80 -4.26 -0.29 -11.28
C GLU A 80 -3.55 -1.44 -10.55
N LYS A 81 -2.21 -1.50 -10.64
CA LYS A 81 -1.43 -2.47 -9.86
C LYS A 81 -1.63 -2.29 -8.36
N ALA A 82 -1.64 -1.04 -7.88
CA ALA A 82 -1.87 -0.75 -6.47
C ALA A 82 -3.28 -1.19 -6.03
N TYR A 83 -4.29 -0.89 -6.85
CA TYR A 83 -5.68 -1.29 -6.61
C TYR A 83 -5.81 -2.82 -6.52
N GLN A 84 -5.20 -3.56 -7.44
CA GLN A 84 -5.23 -5.02 -7.44
C GLN A 84 -4.59 -5.60 -6.18
N GLY A 85 -3.41 -5.10 -5.82
CA GLY A 85 -2.74 -5.51 -4.58
C GLY A 85 -3.61 -5.26 -3.34
N ALA A 86 -4.26 -4.10 -3.24
CA ALA A 86 -5.17 -3.81 -2.14
C ALA A 86 -6.42 -4.72 -2.15
N HIS A 87 -7.02 -4.91 -3.33
CA HIS A 87 -8.19 -5.77 -3.53
C HIS A 87 -7.92 -7.21 -3.10
N ASP A 88 -6.82 -7.80 -3.56
CA ASP A 88 -6.48 -9.19 -3.27
C ASP A 88 -6.24 -9.42 -1.77
N ILE A 89 -5.62 -8.45 -1.11
CA ILE A 89 -5.42 -8.50 0.33
C ILE A 89 -6.77 -8.43 1.05
N TYR A 90 -7.64 -7.48 0.69
CA TYR A 90 -8.95 -7.36 1.33
C TYR A 90 -9.85 -8.58 1.07
N GLN A 91 -9.81 -9.19 -0.12
CA GLN A 91 -10.51 -10.45 -0.40
C GLN A 91 -10.03 -11.57 0.52
N LYS A 92 -8.71 -11.75 0.63
CA LYS A 92 -8.10 -12.74 1.54
C LYS A 92 -8.51 -12.50 2.99
N LEU A 93 -8.49 -11.24 3.45
CA LEU A 93 -8.91 -10.86 4.80
C LEU A 93 -10.41 -11.10 5.06
N ALA A 94 -11.25 -10.90 4.04
CA ALA A 94 -12.69 -11.18 4.10
C ALA A 94 -13.04 -12.66 3.99
N GLY A 95 -12.05 -13.56 3.88
CA GLY A 95 -12.27 -14.99 3.69
C GLY A 95 -12.86 -15.34 2.32
N ARG A 96 -12.73 -14.46 1.33
CA ARG A 96 -13.19 -14.65 -0.04
C ARG A 96 -12.03 -15.09 -0.92
N HIS A 97 -12.28 -16.03 -1.84
CA HIS A 97 -11.28 -16.47 -2.81
C HIS A 97 -10.98 -15.34 -3.82
N PRO A 98 -9.71 -15.01 -4.10
CA PRO A 98 -9.36 -14.13 -5.21
C PRO A 98 -9.67 -14.88 -6.51
N GLY A 99 -10.79 -14.55 -7.16
CA GLY A 99 -11.33 -15.40 -8.22
C GLY A 99 -11.87 -14.70 -9.46
N ALA A 100 -11.83 -13.36 -9.54
CA ALA A 100 -12.47 -12.66 -10.67
C ALA A 100 -11.61 -11.57 -11.33
N TYR A 101 -10.86 -10.78 -10.57
CA TYR A 101 -10.15 -9.62 -11.13
C TYR A 101 -8.83 -9.97 -11.84
N GLU A 102 -8.09 -11.00 -11.41
CA GLU A 102 -6.83 -11.41 -12.04
C GLU A 102 -7.01 -11.87 -13.50
N ILE A 103 -8.10 -12.59 -13.80
CA ILE A 103 -8.37 -13.15 -15.12
C ILE A 103 -8.74 -12.04 -16.12
N ASP A 104 -9.58 -11.09 -15.70
CA ASP A 104 -9.99 -9.97 -16.56
C ASP A 104 -8.82 -9.02 -16.84
N TYR A 105 -7.91 -8.84 -15.87
CA TYR A 105 -6.80 -7.92 -16.02
C TYR A 105 -5.67 -8.43 -16.92
N ALA A 106 -5.29 -9.70 -16.78
CA ALA A 106 -4.33 -10.33 -17.70
C ALA A 106 -4.82 -10.26 -19.16
N GLY A 107 -6.13 -10.36 -19.38
CA GLY A 107 -6.77 -10.19 -20.69
C GLY A 107 -6.75 -8.75 -21.24
N GLN A 108 -6.69 -7.73 -20.38
CA GLN A 108 -6.62 -6.31 -20.79
C GLN A 108 -5.19 -5.87 -21.12
N LEU A 109 -4.19 -6.35 -20.38
CA LEU A 109 -2.77 -6.05 -20.65
C LEU A 109 -2.26 -6.73 -21.93
N ALA A 110 -2.75 -7.93 -22.25
CA ALA A 110 -2.40 -8.61 -23.51
C ALA A 110 -2.95 -7.92 -24.78
N LYS A 111 -3.78 -6.87 -24.63
CA LYS A 111 -4.44 -6.14 -25.72
C LYS A 111 -3.91 -4.71 -25.94
N ARG A 112 -2.84 -4.30 -25.25
CA ARG A 112 -2.11 -3.05 -25.51
C ARG A 112 -0.75 -3.33 -26.13
#